data_AF-A0A2G4GWB4-F1
#
_entry.id   AF-A0A2G4GWB4-F1
#
_cell.length_a   1.000
_cell.length_b   1.000
_cell.length_c   1.000
_cell.angle_alpha   90.00
_cell.angle_beta   90.00
_cell.angle_gamma   90.00
#
_symmetry.space_group_name_H-M   'P 1'
#
loop_
_entity.id
_entity.type
_entity.pdbx_description
1 polymer ?
#
loop_
_entity_poly.entity_id
_entity_poly.type
_entity_poly.pdbx_seq_one_letter_code
_entity_poly.pdbx_strand_id
1 'polypeptide(L)'
;MACAATLSLALAPHAADGWRAELDRRLAALQPERSAEYLALAEDVMDRASTAPAPDVDRALARQLASLAGALDVREMGRSAALFLVDHAAADADRSRMLALAMLLDPSSDARVEAAERSEAVMSLVRAFALYRRGEGTRAKEALASSGAAALLERHPEILKGGSARFRADCEAMRTSGAPAMAQSQVDGLHSLAAGSIAGAPRSWSEALARVGAGPLPEVDLNDPRGLFGVDPNRCIWDGKGWTERQAAPLVMPAPVTVPAAKPRG
;
A
#
# COMPACT_ATOMS: atom_id res chain seq x y z
N MET A 1 30.13 -65.19 -16.04
CA MET A 1 30.91 -63.94 -16.08
C MET A 1 30.02 -62.84 -16.61
N ALA A 2 29.53 -61.95 -15.73
CA ALA A 2 28.78 -60.76 -16.12
C ALA A 2 29.31 -59.60 -15.27
N CYS A 3 30.05 -58.70 -15.91
CA CYS A 3 30.56 -57.47 -15.29
C CYS A 3 29.40 -56.48 -15.16
N ALA A 4 29.04 -56.13 -13.92
CA ALA A 4 28.20 -54.99 -13.64
C ALA A 4 29.07 -53.72 -13.75
N ALA A 5 28.79 -52.88 -14.75
CA ALA A 5 29.38 -51.56 -14.86
C ALA A 5 28.60 -50.61 -13.95
N THR A 6 29.20 -50.26 -12.81
CA THR A 6 28.81 -49.10 -12.01
C THR A 6 29.19 -47.82 -12.77
N LEU A 7 28.22 -47.19 -13.42
CA LEU A 7 28.36 -45.84 -13.95
C LEU A 7 28.26 -44.85 -12.77
N SER A 8 29.40 -44.37 -12.31
CA SER A 8 29.48 -43.20 -11.43
C SER A 8 29.16 -41.94 -12.24
N LEU A 9 28.00 -41.32 -11.98
CA LEU A 9 27.72 -39.94 -12.40
C LEU A 9 28.55 -38.99 -11.53
N ALA A 10 29.72 -38.60 -12.03
CA ALA A 10 30.52 -37.51 -11.49
C ALA A 10 30.48 -36.31 -12.44
N LEU A 11 29.31 -35.68 -12.59
CA LEU A 11 29.16 -34.35 -13.21
C LEU A 11 28.29 -33.47 -12.30
N ALA A 12 28.88 -32.95 -11.23
CA ALA A 12 28.21 -31.97 -10.36
C ALA A 12 29.08 -30.84 -9.79
N PRO A 13 30.43 -30.93 -9.62
CA PRO A 13 31.15 -29.86 -8.92
C PRO A 13 31.31 -28.60 -9.79
N HIS A 14 31.52 -28.73 -11.10
CA HIS A 14 31.89 -27.60 -11.95
C HIS A 14 30.77 -26.56 -12.17
N ALA A 15 29.50 -26.99 -12.16
CA ALA A 15 28.36 -26.10 -12.31
C ALA A 15 28.08 -25.29 -11.03
N ALA A 16 28.29 -25.90 -9.86
CA ALA A 16 28.13 -25.24 -8.56
C ALA A 16 29.22 -24.17 -8.35
N ASP A 17 30.47 -24.48 -8.71
CA ASP A 17 31.59 -23.55 -8.62
C ASP A 17 31.40 -22.34 -9.56
N GLY A 18 30.91 -22.57 -10.78
CA GLY A 18 30.59 -21.51 -11.73
C GLY A 18 29.47 -20.57 -11.26
N TRP A 19 28.42 -21.13 -10.64
CA TRP A 19 27.33 -20.33 -10.07
C TRP A 19 27.80 -19.47 -8.89
N ARG A 20 28.68 -19.98 -8.02
CA ARG A 20 29.16 -19.19 -6.88
C ARG A 20 29.97 -17.97 -7.33
N ALA A 21 30.85 -18.16 -8.31
CA ALA A 21 31.60 -17.05 -8.90
C ALA A 21 30.70 -16.04 -9.63
N GLU A 22 29.60 -16.49 -10.24
CA GLU A 22 28.57 -15.61 -10.82
C GLU A 22 27.86 -14.80 -9.75
N LEU A 23 27.42 -15.46 -8.68
CA LEU A 23 26.71 -14.83 -7.56
C LEU A 23 27.58 -13.75 -6.91
N ASP A 24 28.85 -14.03 -6.62
CA ASP A 24 29.77 -13.05 -6.03
C ASP A 24 29.92 -11.81 -6.92
N ARG A 25 30.01 -12.02 -8.25
CA ARG A 25 30.09 -10.92 -9.21
C ARG A 25 28.82 -10.07 -9.23
N ARG A 26 27.64 -10.72 -9.18
CA ARG A 26 26.35 -10.04 -9.16
C ARG A 26 26.14 -9.28 -7.85
N LEU A 27 26.51 -9.86 -6.71
CA LEU A 27 26.46 -9.19 -5.41
C LEU A 27 27.34 -7.93 -5.39
N ALA A 28 28.56 -8.02 -5.92
CA ALA A 28 29.47 -6.88 -6.03
C ALA A 28 28.99 -5.79 -7.01
N ALA A 29 28.10 -6.14 -7.94
CA ALA A 29 27.54 -5.19 -8.91
C ALA A 29 26.29 -4.47 -8.40
N LEU A 30 25.70 -4.89 -7.28
CA LEU A 30 24.50 -4.27 -6.73
C LEU A 30 24.73 -2.81 -6.36
N GLN A 31 23.77 -1.94 -6.71
CA GLN A 31 23.79 -0.52 -6.40
C GLN A 31 22.52 -0.14 -5.63
N PRO A 32 22.61 0.60 -4.50
CA PRO A 32 21.46 0.93 -3.66
C PRO A 32 20.34 1.67 -4.40
N GLU A 33 20.68 2.46 -5.41
CA GLU A 33 19.75 3.20 -6.25
C GLU A 33 18.92 2.30 -7.17
N ARG A 34 19.31 1.02 -7.30
CA ARG A 34 18.68 0.01 -8.15
C ARG A 34 18.08 -1.10 -7.28
N SER A 35 17.20 -0.72 -6.35
CA SER A 35 16.54 -1.61 -5.37
C SER A 35 15.91 -2.86 -6.01
N ALA A 36 15.36 -2.76 -7.21
CA ALA A 36 14.80 -3.89 -7.97
C ALA A 36 15.81 -5.01 -8.26
N GLU A 37 17.11 -4.70 -8.41
CA GLU A 37 18.14 -5.72 -8.68
C GLU A 37 18.39 -6.63 -7.48
N TYR A 38 18.19 -6.10 -6.26
CA TYR A 38 18.29 -6.91 -5.05
C TYR A 38 17.18 -7.97 -5.00
N LEU A 39 15.94 -7.58 -5.33
CA LEU A 39 14.82 -8.53 -5.36
C LEU A 39 14.98 -9.55 -6.50
N ALA A 40 15.37 -9.12 -7.69
CA ALA A 40 15.61 -10.04 -8.81
C ALA A 40 16.72 -11.05 -8.50
N LEU A 41 17.79 -10.62 -7.82
CA LEU A 41 18.83 -11.54 -7.35
C LEU A 41 18.32 -12.46 -6.24
N ALA A 42 17.46 -11.98 -5.35
CA ALA A 42 16.83 -12.80 -4.31
C ALA A 42 16.03 -13.97 -4.92
N GLU A 43 15.23 -13.69 -5.94
CA GLU A 43 14.45 -14.69 -6.67
C GLU A 43 15.36 -15.75 -7.31
N ASP A 44 16.38 -15.32 -8.06
CA ASP A 44 17.33 -16.22 -8.69
C ASP A 44 18.07 -17.13 -7.68
N VAL A 45 18.49 -16.56 -6.55
CA VAL A 45 19.16 -17.32 -5.48
C VAL A 45 18.20 -18.31 -4.83
N MET A 46 16.94 -17.90 -4.59
CA MET A 46 15.92 -18.76 -3.99
C MET A 46 15.55 -19.94 -4.87
N ASP A 47 15.33 -19.70 -6.17
CA ASP A 47 15.00 -20.75 -7.15
C ASP A 47 16.09 -21.83 -7.22
N ARG A 48 17.36 -21.41 -7.11
CA ARG A 48 18.53 -22.29 -7.16
C ARG A 48 18.89 -22.91 -5.82
N ALA A 49 18.37 -22.38 -4.71
CA ALA A 49 18.73 -22.84 -3.37
C ALA A 49 18.45 -24.34 -3.17
N SER A 50 17.39 -24.88 -3.78
CA SER A 50 17.01 -26.30 -3.63
C SER A 50 18.04 -27.30 -4.17
N THR A 51 18.92 -26.87 -5.08
CA THR A 51 19.98 -27.71 -5.69
C THR A 51 21.37 -27.31 -5.23
N ALA A 52 21.48 -26.30 -4.35
CA ALA A 52 22.74 -25.81 -3.84
C ALA A 52 23.34 -26.73 -2.77
N PRO A 53 24.68 -26.74 -2.59
CA PRO A 53 25.34 -27.50 -1.52
C PRO A 53 24.90 -27.08 -0.10
N ALA A 54 24.51 -25.81 0.07
CA ALA A 54 24.09 -25.23 1.35
C ALA A 54 22.77 -24.45 1.17
N PRO A 55 21.63 -25.15 1.02
CA PRO A 55 20.34 -24.55 0.65
C PRO A 55 19.87 -23.49 1.65
N ASP A 56 20.10 -23.70 2.94
CA ASP A 56 19.64 -22.78 3.98
C ASP A 56 20.40 -21.45 3.99
N VAL A 57 21.68 -21.47 3.62
CA VAL A 57 22.50 -20.26 3.45
C VAL A 57 21.97 -19.42 2.29
N ASP A 58 21.65 -20.06 1.17
CA ASP A 58 21.12 -19.37 -0.02
C ASP A 58 19.71 -18.84 0.23
N ARG A 59 18.83 -19.60 0.90
CA ARG A 59 17.51 -19.11 1.32
C ARG A 59 17.61 -17.92 2.27
N ALA A 60 18.56 -17.94 3.21
CA ALA A 60 18.78 -16.83 4.12
C ALA A 60 19.29 -15.58 3.38
N LEU A 61 20.24 -15.76 2.46
CA LEU A 61 20.74 -14.68 1.61
C LEU A 61 19.62 -14.07 0.75
N ALA A 62 18.80 -14.91 0.11
CA ALA A 62 17.67 -14.45 -0.69
C ALA A 62 16.66 -13.64 0.13
N ARG A 63 16.29 -14.10 1.33
CA ARG A 63 15.44 -13.30 2.23
C ARG A 63 16.10 -11.97 2.61
N GLN A 64 17.40 -11.96 2.87
CA GLN A 64 18.13 -10.73 3.19
C GLN A 64 18.14 -9.75 2.01
N LEU A 65 18.38 -10.23 0.80
CA LEU A 65 18.33 -9.43 -0.43
C LEU A 65 16.93 -8.83 -0.66
N ALA A 66 15.86 -9.62 -0.52
CA ALA A 66 14.50 -9.12 -0.62
C ALA A 66 14.19 -8.07 0.46
N SER A 67 14.65 -8.31 1.70
CA SER A 67 14.51 -7.35 2.80
C SER A 67 15.22 -6.03 2.51
N LEU A 68 16.44 -6.09 1.94
CA LEU A 68 17.17 -4.89 1.51
C LEU A 68 16.46 -4.15 0.38
N ALA A 69 15.92 -4.88 -0.60
CA ALA A 69 15.15 -4.29 -1.71
C ALA A 69 13.97 -3.47 -1.18
N GLY A 70 13.19 -4.04 -0.25
CA GLY A 70 12.06 -3.36 0.38
C GLY A 70 12.47 -2.21 1.30
N ALA A 71 13.58 -2.33 2.03
CA ALA A 71 14.06 -1.28 2.93
C ALA A 71 14.69 -0.09 2.18
N LEU A 72 15.31 -0.33 1.02
CA LEU A 72 15.90 0.72 0.18
C LEU A 72 14.82 1.57 -0.50
N ASP A 73 13.73 0.94 -0.95
CA ASP A 73 12.60 1.62 -1.56
C ASP A 73 11.27 1.02 -1.12
N VAL A 74 10.76 1.51 0.02
CA VAL A 74 9.50 1.03 0.61
C VAL A 74 8.31 1.27 -0.31
N ARG A 75 8.33 2.35 -1.11
CA ARG A 75 7.17 2.76 -1.92
C ARG A 75 7.03 1.89 -3.16
N GLU A 76 8.13 1.68 -3.90
CA GLU A 76 8.08 0.93 -5.15
C GLU A 76 8.31 -0.57 -4.94
N MET A 77 9.22 -0.94 -4.03
CA MET A 77 9.67 -2.33 -3.86
C MET A 77 9.12 -3.01 -2.60
N GLY A 78 8.64 -2.24 -1.63
CA GLY A 78 8.24 -2.76 -0.32
C GLY A 78 7.17 -3.85 -0.39
N ARG A 79 6.15 -3.70 -1.25
CA ARG A 79 5.09 -4.70 -1.42
C ARG A 79 5.62 -6.00 -2.04
N SER A 80 6.40 -5.91 -3.12
CA SER A 80 6.94 -7.08 -3.81
C SER A 80 7.92 -7.84 -2.91
N ALA A 81 8.79 -7.13 -2.20
CA ALA A 81 9.68 -7.70 -1.19
C ALA A 81 8.89 -8.39 -0.06
N ALA A 82 7.86 -7.74 0.48
CA ALA A 82 7.04 -8.32 1.53
C ALA A 82 6.31 -9.60 1.07
N LEU A 83 5.76 -9.63 -0.15
CA LEU A 83 5.13 -10.83 -0.71
C LEU A 83 6.14 -11.97 -0.92
N PHE A 84 7.32 -11.66 -1.44
CA PHE A 84 8.41 -12.63 -1.54
C PHE A 84 8.74 -13.23 -0.17
N LEU A 85 8.83 -12.39 0.86
CA LEU A 85 9.11 -12.83 2.23
C LEU A 85 7.96 -13.64 2.85
N VAL A 86 6.70 -13.37 2.51
CA VAL A 86 5.54 -14.18 2.92
C VAL A 86 5.67 -15.61 2.42
N ASP A 87 5.98 -15.77 1.13
CA ASP A 87 6.07 -17.09 0.50
C ASP A 87 7.24 -17.91 1.06
N HIS A 88 8.31 -17.23 1.49
CA HIS A 88 9.56 -17.86 1.94
C HIS A 88 9.86 -17.66 3.44
N ALA A 89 8.85 -17.28 4.24
CA ALA A 89 8.99 -17.02 5.66
C ALA A 89 9.44 -18.26 6.43
N ALA A 90 10.37 -18.08 7.38
CA ALA A 90 10.83 -19.15 8.26
C ALA A 90 9.87 -19.42 9.44
N ALA A 91 9.10 -18.40 9.85
CA ALA A 91 8.15 -18.46 10.96
C ALA A 91 6.80 -17.83 10.60
N ASP A 92 5.72 -18.35 11.20
CA ASP A 92 4.35 -17.88 10.96
C ASP A 92 4.11 -16.42 11.40
N ALA A 93 4.81 -15.99 12.45
CA ALA A 93 4.76 -14.60 12.92
C ALA A 93 5.33 -13.63 11.86
N ASP A 94 6.46 -14.00 11.24
CA ASP A 94 7.08 -13.21 10.18
C ASP A 94 6.20 -13.18 8.92
N ARG A 95 5.62 -14.33 8.56
CA ARG A 95 4.63 -14.43 7.48
C ARG A 95 3.46 -13.48 7.69
N SER A 96 2.89 -13.48 8.90
CA SER A 96 1.74 -12.65 9.24
C SER A 96 2.07 -11.16 9.19
N ARG A 97 3.24 -10.77 9.71
CA ARG A 97 3.72 -9.39 9.66
C ARG A 97 3.96 -8.92 8.22
N MET A 98 4.66 -9.72 7.42
CA MET A 98 4.96 -9.38 6.02
C MET A 98 3.70 -9.32 5.17
N LEU A 99 2.71 -10.17 5.44
CA LEU A 99 1.41 -10.10 4.76
C LEU A 99 0.66 -8.81 5.11
N ALA A 100 0.68 -8.40 6.37
CA ALA A 100 0.09 -7.12 6.80
C ALA A 100 0.76 -5.93 6.11
N LEU A 101 2.10 -5.93 6.05
CA LEU A 101 2.87 -4.92 5.34
C LEU A 101 2.54 -4.87 3.84
N ALA A 102 2.48 -6.03 3.17
CA ALA A 102 2.12 -6.11 1.76
C ALA A 102 0.71 -5.60 1.46
N MET A 103 -0.23 -5.79 2.40
CA MET A 103 -1.59 -5.26 2.29
C MET A 103 -1.64 -3.75 2.51
N LEU A 104 -0.86 -3.22 3.45
CA LEU A 104 -0.78 -1.78 3.73
C LEU A 104 -0.15 -1.02 2.55
N LEU A 105 0.84 -1.61 1.89
CA LEU A 105 1.49 -1.07 0.71
C LEU A 105 0.72 -1.35 -0.59
N ASP A 106 -0.45 -1.99 -0.52
CA ASP A 106 -1.28 -2.24 -1.70
C ASP A 106 -2.06 -0.98 -2.07
N PRO A 107 -1.80 -0.34 -3.25
CA PRO A 107 -2.52 0.87 -3.65
C PRO A 107 -4.02 0.63 -3.87
N SER A 108 -4.45 -0.62 -4.05
CA SER A 108 -5.88 -0.97 -4.11
C SER A 108 -6.58 -0.90 -2.75
N SER A 109 -5.83 -0.86 -1.64
CA SER A 109 -6.39 -0.69 -0.29
C SER A 109 -6.91 0.74 -0.06
N ASP A 110 -6.22 1.76 -0.55
CA ASP A 110 -6.67 3.15 -0.51
C ASP A 110 -7.97 3.34 -1.32
N ALA A 111 -8.03 2.76 -2.53
CA ALA A 111 -9.23 2.78 -3.35
C ALA A 111 -10.46 2.14 -2.67
N ARG A 112 -10.22 1.20 -1.75
CA ARG A 112 -11.26 0.54 -0.94
C ARG A 112 -11.73 1.42 0.21
N VAL A 113 -10.83 2.13 0.90
CA VAL A 113 -11.19 3.13 1.93
C VAL A 113 -11.99 4.25 1.28
N GLU A 114 -11.53 4.78 0.15
CA GLU A 114 -12.26 5.79 -0.62
C GLU A 114 -13.63 5.28 -1.10
N ALA A 115 -13.78 3.98 -1.42
CA ALA A 115 -15.08 3.40 -1.75
C ALA A 115 -16.02 3.34 -0.53
N ALA A 116 -15.50 2.99 0.65
CA ALA A 116 -16.27 2.94 1.90
C ALA A 116 -16.72 4.34 2.35
N GLU A 117 -15.83 5.34 2.33
CA GLU A 117 -16.17 6.74 2.64
C GLU A 117 -17.18 7.32 1.65
N ARG A 118 -17.07 6.98 0.35
CA ARG A 118 -18.09 7.32 -0.65
C ARG A 118 -19.44 6.67 -0.33
N SER A 119 -19.46 5.42 0.12
CA SER A 119 -20.70 4.73 0.50
C SER A 119 -21.38 5.41 1.70
N GLU A 120 -20.63 5.84 2.71
CA GLU A 120 -21.17 6.57 3.86
C GLU A 120 -21.70 7.97 3.47
N ALA A 121 -20.95 8.71 2.64
CA ALA A 121 -21.38 10.01 2.11
C ALA A 121 -22.70 9.88 1.33
N VAL A 122 -22.83 8.82 0.54
CA VAL A 122 -24.03 8.51 -0.25
C VAL A 122 -25.21 8.15 0.65
N MET A 123 -25.01 7.33 1.68
CA MET A 123 -26.08 6.97 2.62
C MET A 123 -26.56 8.19 3.43
N SER A 124 -25.63 9.06 3.84
CA SER A 124 -25.94 10.34 4.48
C SER A 124 -26.73 11.27 3.54
N LEU A 125 -26.37 11.31 2.25
CA LEU A 125 -27.11 12.05 1.23
C LEU A 125 -28.52 11.49 1.01
N VAL A 126 -28.68 10.17 0.87
CA VAL A 126 -29.99 9.51 0.74
C VAL A 126 -30.87 9.80 1.95
N ARG A 127 -30.31 9.71 3.16
CA ARG A 127 -31.01 10.04 4.40
C ARG A 127 -31.44 11.52 4.43
N ALA A 128 -30.54 12.44 4.05
CA ALA A 128 -30.84 13.86 3.98
C ALA A 128 -32.03 14.13 3.04
N PHE A 129 -32.05 13.51 1.85
CA PHE A 129 -33.16 13.66 0.90
C PHE A 129 -34.46 12.98 1.35
N ALA A 130 -34.38 11.86 2.07
CA ALA A 130 -35.57 11.23 2.67
C ALA A 130 -36.23 12.16 3.71
N LEU A 131 -35.43 12.80 4.57
CA LEU A 131 -35.89 13.78 5.57
C LEU A 131 -36.40 15.06 4.92
N TYR A 132 -35.70 15.53 3.88
CA TYR A 132 -36.08 16.67 3.06
C TYR A 132 -37.48 16.51 2.46
N ARG A 133 -37.77 15.35 1.87
CA ARG A 133 -39.08 15.02 1.30
C ARG A 133 -40.21 14.92 2.33
N ARG A 134 -39.87 14.66 3.61
CA ARG A 134 -40.83 14.60 4.72
C ARG A 134 -41.07 15.98 5.36
N GLY A 135 -40.34 17.01 4.93
CA GLY A 135 -40.40 18.34 5.53
C GLY A 135 -39.59 18.48 6.82
N GLU A 136 -38.73 17.52 7.15
CA GLU A 136 -37.92 17.52 8.38
C GLU A 136 -36.61 18.32 8.18
N GLY A 137 -36.73 19.62 7.88
CA GLY A 137 -35.62 20.47 7.43
C GLY A 137 -34.39 20.51 8.35
N THR A 138 -34.57 20.58 9.68
CA THR A 138 -33.44 20.58 10.63
C THR A 138 -32.63 19.29 10.56
N ARG A 139 -33.32 18.14 10.60
CA ARG A 139 -32.68 16.82 10.53
C ARG A 139 -32.08 16.55 9.15
N ALA A 140 -32.71 17.07 8.10
CA ALA A 140 -32.18 16.99 6.74
C ALA A 140 -30.85 17.77 6.61
N LYS A 141 -30.75 18.96 7.22
CA LYS A 141 -29.50 19.74 7.26
C LYS A 141 -28.39 19.02 8.04
N GLU A 142 -28.71 18.45 9.20
CA GLU A 142 -27.76 17.67 10.01
C GLU A 142 -27.23 16.45 9.23
N ALA A 143 -28.13 15.71 8.56
CA ALA A 143 -27.75 14.58 7.73
C ALA A 143 -26.87 14.99 6.54
N LEU A 144 -27.14 16.13 5.90
CA LEU A 144 -26.30 16.64 4.80
C LEU A 144 -24.92 17.13 5.26
N ALA A 145 -24.82 17.65 6.49
CA ALA A 145 -23.56 18.09 7.08
C ALA A 145 -22.65 16.92 7.47
N SER A 146 -23.19 15.71 7.54
CA SER A 146 -22.47 14.50 7.94
C SER A 146 -21.70 13.88 6.77
N SER A 147 -20.51 13.35 7.06
CA SER A 147 -19.76 12.40 6.23
C SER A 147 -19.58 12.82 4.76
N GLY A 148 -19.37 14.12 4.49
CA GLY A 148 -19.05 14.61 3.13
C GLY A 148 -20.22 14.64 2.14
N ALA A 149 -21.46 14.39 2.56
CA ALA A 149 -22.64 14.38 1.70
C ALA A 149 -22.87 15.71 0.96
N ALA A 150 -22.57 16.85 1.59
CA ALA A 150 -22.65 18.16 0.94
C ALA A 150 -21.72 18.27 -0.29
N ALA A 151 -20.46 17.84 -0.17
CA ALA A 151 -19.51 17.87 -1.28
C ALA A 151 -19.89 16.87 -2.40
N LEU A 152 -20.54 15.77 -2.03
CA LEU A 152 -21.12 14.86 -3.00
C LEU A 152 -22.26 15.52 -3.79
N LEU A 153 -23.15 16.25 -3.12
CA LEU A 153 -24.24 16.96 -3.79
C LEU A 153 -23.74 18.05 -4.76
N GLU A 154 -22.67 18.78 -4.43
CA GLU A 154 -22.06 19.78 -5.32
C GLU A 154 -21.53 19.19 -6.63
N ARG A 155 -21.05 17.93 -6.59
CA ARG A 155 -20.54 17.22 -7.78
C ARG A 155 -21.66 16.68 -8.67
N HIS A 156 -22.90 16.65 -8.18
CA HIS A 156 -24.06 16.07 -8.86
C HIS A 156 -25.20 17.11 -9.00
N PRO A 157 -24.98 18.19 -9.78
CA PRO A 157 -25.95 19.28 -9.96
C PRO A 157 -27.27 18.84 -10.62
N GLU A 158 -27.29 17.68 -11.28
CA GLU A 158 -28.48 17.04 -11.82
C GLU A 158 -29.47 16.56 -10.74
N ILE A 159 -28.98 16.24 -9.53
CA ILE A 159 -29.83 15.82 -8.40
C ILE A 159 -30.56 17.03 -7.82
N LEU A 160 -29.85 18.15 -7.59
CA LEU A 160 -30.45 19.40 -7.15
C LEU A 160 -29.66 20.58 -7.72
N LYS A 161 -30.29 21.32 -8.63
CA LYS A 161 -29.70 22.56 -9.18
C LYS A 161 -29.50 23.57 -8.05
N GLY A 162 -28.28 24.08 -7.92
CA GLY A 162 -27.87 24.96 -6.81
C GLY A 162 -27.31 24.23 -5.59
N GLY A 163 -27.15 22.91 -5.65
CA GLY A 163 -26.30 22.14 -4.74
C GLY A 163 -26.72 22.19 -3.28
N SER A 164 -25.72 22.11 -2.39
CA SER A 164 -25.92 22.10 -0.94
C SER A 164 -26.44 23.44 -0.41
N ALA A 165 -26.10 24.55 -1.07
CA ALA A 165 -26.60 25.87 -0.70
C ALA A 165 -28.12 25.97 -0.90
N ARG A 166 -28.62 25.53 -2.06
CA ARG A 166 -30.06 25.47 -2.32
C ARG A 166 -30.78 24.55 -1.35
N PHE A 167 -30.23 23.36 -1.11
CA PHE A 167 -30.80 22.40 -0.16
C PHE A 167 -30.98 23.00 1.24
N ARG A 168 -29.97 23.72 1.75
CA ARG A 168 -30.04 24.36 3.07
C ARG A 168 -31.08 25.47 3.11
N ALA A 169 -31.16 26.30 2.06
CA ALA A 169 -32.16 27.36 1.96
C ALA A 169 -33.59 26.80 1.94
N ASP A 170 -33.82 25.72 1.18
CA ASP A 170 -35.11 25.03 1.15
C ASP A 170 -35.47 24.46 2.53
N CYS A 171 -34.52 23.80 3.21
CA CYS A 171 -34.72 23.29 4.58
C CYS A 171 -35.06 24.39 5.60
N GLU A 172 -34.50 25.59 5.45
CA GLU A 172 -34.80 26.73 6.33
C GLU A 172 -36.21 27.29 6.11
N ALA A 173 -36.66 27.28 4.85
CA ALA A 173 -38.00 27.73 4.46
C ALA A 173 -39.12 26.74 4.82
N MET A 174 -38.81 25.45 5.00
CA MET A 174 -39.81 24.39 5.28
C MET A 174 -40.69 24.65 6.49
N ARG A 175 -40.20 25.39 7.50
CA ARG A 175 -41.01 25.76 8.67
C ARG A 175 -42.28 26.55 8.30
N THR A 176 -42.25 27.24 7.17
CA THR A 176 -43.35 28.09 6.69
C THR A 176 -44.01 27.57 5.43
N SER A 177 -43.28 26.86 4.56
CA SER A 177 -43.75 26.46 3.22
C SER A 177 -44.10 24.98 3.09
N GLY A 178 -43.81 24.16 4.11
CA GLY A 178 -43.96 22.70 4.02
C GLY A 178 -42.87 22.04 3.15
N ALA A 179 -43.05 20.74 2.87
CA ALA A 179 -42.07 19.93 2.15
C ALA A 179 -41.91 20.38 0.68
N PRO A 180 -40.67 20.53 0.17
CA PRO A 180 -40.44 20.91 -1.22
C PRO A 180 -40.79 19.78 -2.19
N ALA A 181 -41.35 20.15 -3.34
CA ALA A 181 -41.61 19.19 -4.42
C ALA A 181 -40.28 18.80 -5.11
N MET A 182 -40.01 17.50 -5.21
CA MET A 182 -38.92 16.96 -6.02
C MET A 182 -39.46 16.37 -7.32
N ALA A 183 -38.80 16.67 -8.44
CA ALA A 183 -39.09 16.01 -9.71
C ALA A 183 -38.65 14.54 -9.67
N GLN A 184 -39.37 13.68 -10.39
CA GLN A 184 -39.07 12.24 -10.44
C GLN A 184 -37.64 11.96 -10.94
N SER A 185 -37.16 12.72 -11.92
CA SER A 185 -35.80 12.62 -12.43
C SER A 185 -34.71 12.86 -11.37
N GLN A 186 -34.98 13.70 -10.36
CA GLN A 186 -34.05 13.95 -9.26
C GLN A 186 -34.00 12.76 -8.30
N VAL A 187 -35.14 12.09 -8.09
CA VAL A 187 -35.23 10.87 -7.29
C VAL A 187 -34.49 9.72 -7.99
N ASP A 188 -34.66 9.60 -9.30
CA ASP A 188 -34.00 8.56 -10.09
C ASP A 188 -32.47 8.76 -10.14
N GLY A 189 -32.02 10.02 -10.22
CA GLY A 189 -30.60 10.37 -10.10
C GLY A 189 -30.00 9.98 -8.74
N LEU A 190 -30.72 10.24 -7.65
CA LEU A 190 -30.30 9.84 -6.29
C LEU A 190 -30.23 8.31 -6.13
N HIS A 191 -31.22 7.56 -6.65
CA HIS A 191 -31.21 6.11 -6.61
C HIS A 191 -30.08 5.50 -7.45
N SER A 192 -29.76 6.08 -8.60
CA SER A 192 -28.65 5.64 -9.44
C SER A 192 -27.29 5.83 -8.75
N LEU A 193 -27.09 6.99 -8.10
CA LEU A 193 -25.91 7.27 -7.28
C LEU A 193 -25.79 6.32 -6.08
N ALA A 194 -26.92 6.02 -5.43
CA ALA A 194 -26.99 5.08 -4.32
C ALA A 194 -26.64 3.65 -4.75
N ALA A 195 -27.24 3.16 -5.84
CA ALA A 195 -26.99 1.81 -6.35
C ALA A 195 -25.52 1.60 -6.76
N GLY A 196 -24.90 2.58 -7.43
CA GLY A 196 -23.49 2.50 -7.84
C GLY A 196 -22.51 2.49 -6.66
N SER A 197 -22.89 3.10 -5.53
CA SER A 197 -22.01 3.27 -4.37
C SER A 197 -22.22 2.22 -3.28
N ILE A 198 -23.46 1.72 -3.12
CA ILE A 198 -23.78 0.56 -2.27
C ILE A 198 -23.17 -0.72 -2.86
N ALA A 199 -23.02 -0.81 -4.19
CA ALA A 199 -22.37 -1.94 -4.85
C ALA A 199 -20.84 -2.00 -4.63
N GLY A 200 -20.20 -1.00 -4.00
CA GLY A 200 -18.76 -1.02 -3.77
C GLY A 200 -18.36 -1.93 -2.61
N ALA A 201 -17.95 -3.18 -2.81
CA ALA A 201 -17.60 -4.09 -1.71
C ALA A 201 -16.08 -4.28 -1.45
N PRO A 202 -15.41 -3.36 -0.73
CA PRO A 202 -14.33 -3.71 0.19
C PRO A 202 -14.83 -4.62 1.32
N ARG A 203 -13.98 -5.55 1.77
CA ARG A 203 -14.28 -6.56 2.81
C ARG A 203 -14.62 -5.94 4.16
N SER A 204 -15.40 -6.67 4.95
CA SER A 204 -15.68 -6.32 6.35
C SER A 204 -14.45 -6.54 7.26
N TRP A 205 -14.34 -5.77 8.35
CA TRP A 205 -13.33 -5.97 9.39
C TRP A 205 -13.36 -7.38 9.98
N SER A 206 -14.55 -7.99 10.09
CA SER A 206 -14.75 -9.36 10.54
C SER A 206 -14.06 -10.38 9.61
N GLU A 207 -14.12 -10.17 8.29
CA GLU A 207 -13.43 -10.99 7.29
C GLU A 207 -11.92 -10.75 7.25
N ALA A 208 -11.48 -9.52 7.51
CA ALA A 208 -10.06 -9.20 7.63
C ALA A 208 -9.43 -9.88 8.86
N LEU A 209 -10.12 -9.84 10.00
CA LEU A 209 -9.69 -10.48 11.25
C LEU A 209 -9.75 -12.01 11.17
N ALA A 210 -10.76 -12.59 10.51
CA ALA A 210 -10.84 -14.03 10.26
C ALA A 210 -9.64 -14.55 9.42
N ARG A 211 -9.04 -13.70 8.59
CA ARG A 211 -7.89 -14.05 7.74
C ARG A 211 -6.54 -13.89 8.45
N VAL A 212 -6.42 -12.93 9.36
CA VAL A 212 -5.18 -12.66 10.14
C VAL A 212 -5.09 -13.56 11.38
N GLY A 213 -6.22 -14.09 11.87
CA GLY A 213 -6.27 -14.95 13.05
C GLY A 213 -6.24 -14.17 14.38
N ALA A 214 -6.27 -14.87 15.51
CA ALA A 214 -6.41 -14.28 16.85
C ALA A 214 -5.11 -13.71 17.45
N GLY A 215 -4.08 -13.47 16.64
CA GLY A 215 -2.81 -12.91 17.09
C GLY A 215 -2.91 -11.40 17.37
N PRO A 216 -2.04 -10.84 18.23
CA PRO A 216 -1.94 -9.39 18.38
C PRO A 216 -1.62 -8.75 17.02
N LEU A 217 -2.29 -7.63 16.71
CA LEU A 217 -2.07 -6.90 15.48
C LEU A 217 -0.61 -6.41 15.41
N PRO A 218 0.12 -6.66 14.31
CA PRO A 218 1.48 -6.14 14.16
C PRO A 218 1.44 -4.62 14.02
N GLU A 219 2.26 -3.92 14.81
CA GLU A 219 2.50 -2.48 14.63
C GLU A 219 3.46 -2.29 13.45
N VAL A 220 3.07 -1.46 12.47
CA VAL A 220 3.79 -1.25 11.21
C VAL A 220 3.96 0.26 11.01
N ASP A 221 5.20 0.76 11.13
CA ASP A 221 5.54 2.16 10.83
C ASP A 221 6.24 2.25 9.46
N LEU A 222 5.58 2.87 8.49
CA LEU A 222 6.11 3.04 7.14
C LEU A 222 7.32 3.97 7.06
N ASN A 223 7.57 4.78 8.10
CA ASN A 223 8.71 5.70 8.17
C ASN A 223 9.97 5.08 8.76
N ASP A 224 9.89 3.82 9.23
CA ASP A 224 11.04 3.06 9.73
C ASP A 224 11.32 1.81 8.87
N PRO A 225 11.96 1.96 7.69
CA PRO A 225 12.30 0.83 6.83
C PRO A 225 13.13 -0.26 7.52
N ARG A 226 13.93 0.13 8.51
CA ARG A 226 14.76 -0.78 9.30
C ARG A 226 13.90 -1.65 10.21
N GLY A 227 12.93 -1.05 10.89
CA GLY A 227 11.94 -1.76 11.70
C GLY A 227 11.05 -2.67 10.85
N LEU A 228 10.65 -2.24 9.65
CA LEU A 228 9.78 -3.01 8.75
C LEU A 228 10.42 -4.31 8.27
N PHE A 229 11.64 -4.23 7.73
CA PHE A 229 12.29 -5.35 7.05
C PHE A 229 13.40 -6.01 7.90
N GLY A 230 13.67 -5.50 9.10
CA GLY A 230 14.68 -6.05 10.01
C GLY A 230 16.12 -5.92 9.51
N VAL A 231 16.36 -5.10 8.49
CA VAL A 231 17.68 -4.84 7.89
C VAL A 231 17.99 -3.35 7.88
N ASP A 232 19.25 -2.98 7.99
CA ASP A 232 19.66 -1.59 7.88
C ASP A 232 19.82 -1.21 6.39
N PRO A 233 19.00 -0.30 5.83
CA PRO A 233 19.10 0.08 4.42
C PRO A 233 20.41 0.80 4.09
N ASN A 234 21.15 1.31 5.08
CA ASN A 234 22.47 1.88 4.85
C ASN A 234 23.55 0.79 4.75
N ARG A 235 23.31 -0.43 5.25
CA ARG A 235 24.24 -1.57 5.14
C ARG A 235 23.88 -2.46 3.94
N CYS A 236 23.98 -1.90 2.75
CA CYS A 236 23.51 -2.52 1.51
C CYS A 236 24.63 -2.81 0.49
N ILE A 237 25.88 -2.40 0.73
CA ILE A 237 26.98 -2.66 -0.22
C ILE A 237 27.69 -3.97 0.10
N TRP A 238 27.83 -4.86 -0.87
CA TRP A 238 28.58 -6.11 -0.70
C TRP A 238 30.07 -5.92 -0.99
N ASP A 239 30.95 -6.26 -0.04
CA ASP A 239 32.41 -6.13 -0.17
C ASP A 239 33.14 -7.46 -0.48
N GLY A 240 32.39 -8.54 -0.70
CA GLY A 240 32.92 -9.89 -0.88
C GLY A 240 33.01 -10.72 0.41
N LYS A 241 32.89 -10.10 1.58
CA LYS A 241 32.89 -10.77 2.89
C LYS A 241 31.60 -10.53 3.67
N GLY A 242 30.91 -9.43 3.39
CA GLY A 242 29.64 -9.10 4.01
C GLY A 242 29.03 -7.80 3.53
N TRP A 243 27.94 -7.43 4.19
CA TRP A 243 27.23 -6.17 3.95
C TRP A 243 27.86 -5.02 4.73
N THR A 244 28.28 -4.00 3.99
CA THR A 244 28.98 -2.80 4.45
C THR A 244 28.10 -1.56 4.26
N GLU A 245 28.44 -0.51 5.00
CA GLU A 245 27.73 0.77 4.92
C GLU A 245 28.00 1.46 3.59
N ARG A 246 26.95 1.99 2.96
CA ARG A 246 27.12 2.96 1.88
C ARG A 246 27.77 4.21 2.44
N GLN A 247 28.73 4.77 1.71
CA GLN A 247 29.32 6.04 2.07
C GLN A 247 28.24 7.12 1.94
N ALA A 248 27.95 7.84 3.02
CA ALA A 248 27.01 8.96 2.96
C ALA A 248 27.51 9.98 1.93
N ALA A 249 26.67 10.34 0.96
CA ALA A 249 26.99 11.47 0.08
C ALA A 249 27.31 12.69 0.95
N PRO A 250 28.40 13.44 0.68
CA PRO A 250 28.70 14.64 1.43
C PRO A 250 27.50 15.57 1.38
N LEU A 251 27.02 16.01 2.55
CA LEU A 251 25.95 16.98 2.67
C LEU A 251 26.33 18.23 1.87
N VAL A 252 25.76 18.37 0.67
CA VAL A 252 25.81 19.63 -0.08
C VAL A 252 24.91 20.60 0.68
N MET A 253 25.50 21.37 1.58
CA MET A 253 24.77 22.45 2.23
C MET A 253 24.31 23.43 1.15
N PRO A 254 23.01 23.71 1.01
CA PRO A 254 22.55 24.73 0.10
C PRO A 254 23.22 26.05 0.49
N ALA A 255 23.78 26.76 -0.50
CA ALA A 255 24.39 28.06 -0.29
C ALA A 255 23.41 28.95 0.48
N PRO A 256 23.88 29.71 1.49
CA PRO A 256 23.01 30.59 2.26
C PRO A 256 22.30 31.55 1.30
N VAL A 257 20.97 31.49 1.30
CA VAL A 257 20.13 32.40 0.53
C VAL A 257 20.36 33.81 1.08
N THR A 258 21.19 34.59 0.38
CA THR A 258 21.35 36.01 0.67
C THR A 258 20.06 36.72 0.29
N VAL A 259 19.23 37.03 1.27
CA VAL A 259 18.08 37.92 1.10
C VAL A 259 18.62 39.33 0.83
N PRO A 260 18.31 39.96 -0.33
CA PRO A 260 18.74 41.33 -0.58
C PRO A 260 18.10 42.28 0.42
N ALA A 261 18.93 43.12 1.05
CA ALA A 261 18.49 44.10 2.04
C ALA A 261 17.42 45.04 1.45
N ALA A 262 16.30 45.18 2.16
CA ALA A 262 15.23 46.09 1.79
C ALA A 262 15.74 47.53 1.77
N LYS A 263 15.55 48.21 0.63
CA LYS A 263 15.90 49.62 0.45
C LYS A 263 15.01 50.48 1.37
N PRO A 264 15.58 51.39 2.19
CA PRO A 264 14.77 52.27 3.02
C PRO A 264 13.93 53.20 2.14
N ARG A 265 12.63 53.28 2.43
CA ARG A 265 11.73 54.26 1.82
C ARG A 265 12.05 55.63 2.43
N GLY A 266 12.61 56.52 1.61
CA GLY A 266 12.58 57.96 1.83
C GLY A 266 11.31 58.56 1.26
#